data_AF-A0A8S0YPB8-F1
#
_entry.id   AF-A0A8S0YPB8-F1
#
_cell.length_a   1.000
_cell.length_b   1.000
_cell.length_c   1.000
_cell.angle_alpha   90.00
_cell.angle_beta   90.00
_cell.angle_gamma   90.00
#
_symmetry.space_group_name_H-M   'P 1'
#
loop_
_entity.id
_entity.type
_entity.pdbx_description
1 polymer ?
#
loop_
_entity_poly.entity_id
_entity_poly.type
_entity_poly.pdbx_seq_one_letter_code
_entity_poly.pdbx_strand_id
1 'polypeptide(L)'
;MAWSDIKQYVGSKNVKWSVTKWIELIQEKVLLMGAWDWLKLCKKVKDIEAQYAKSDHVVDLVTETFIISVDDSDDDDATSTDDRSSPEPGPSTSKRPCRDTIEGVIPLSDSD
;
A
#
# COMPACT_ATOMS: atom_id res chain seq x y z
N MET A 1 6.96 10.19 -11.43
CA MET A 1 5.49 10.00 -11.34
C MET A 1 4.91 11.36 -11.03
N ALA A 2 3.82 11.77 -11.67
CA ALA A 2 3.26 13.13 -11.51
C ALA A 2 3.09 13.50 -10.02
N TRP A 3 2.51 12.59 -9.23
CA TRP A 3 2.27 12.83 -7.81
C TRP A 3 3.55 13.03 -6.98
N SER A 4 4.66 12.38 -7.36
CA SER A 4 5.94 12.58 -6.68
C SER A 4 6.45 14.00 -6.89
N ASP A 5 6.39 14.48 -8.12
CA ASP A 5 6.91 15.79 -8.52
C ASP A 5 6.06 16.92 -7.91
N ILE A 6 4.73 16.69 -7.81
CA ILE A 6 3.81 17.59 -7.12
C ILE A 6 4.13 17.67 -5.63
N LYS A 7 4.27 16.53 -4.94
CA LYS A 7 4.62 16.51 -3.52
C LYS A 7 5.97 17.17 -3.25
N GLN A 8 6.97 16.92 -4.08
CA GLN A 8 8.27 17.55 -3.97
C GLN A 8 8.16 19.07 -4.10
N TYR A 9 7.37 19.56 -5.07
CA TYR A 9 7.13 20.98 -5.23
C TYR A 9 6.46 21.60 -4.01
N VAL A 10 5.37 21.01 -3.53
CA VAL A 10 4.65 21.52 -2.35
C VAL A 10 5.55 21.50 -1.12
N GLY A 11 6.29 20.41 -0.89
CA GLY A 11 7.23 20.29 0.22
C GLY A 11 8.41 21.28 0.16
N SER A 12 8.78 21.74 -1.04
CA SER A 12 9.82 22.77 -1.21
C SER A 12 9.34 24.18 -0.84
N LYS A 13 8.04 24.41 -0.82
CA LYS A 13 7.44 25.69 -0.43
C LYS A 13 7.25 25.64 1.07
N ASN A 14 8.09 26.36 1.80
CA ASN A 14 8.08 26.43 3.26
C ASN A 14 6.89 27.27 3.79
N VAL A 15 5.67 26.86 3.45
CA VAL A 15 4.42 27.53 3.87
C VAL A 15 3.88 26.89 5.15
N LYS A 16 3.36 27.75 6.05
CA LYS A 16 2.58 27.30 7.22
C LYS A 16 1.43 26.38 6.78
N TRP A 17 1.22 25.30 7.54
CA TRP A 17 0.22 24.29 7.27
C TRP A 17 -1.19 24.89 7.18
N SER A 18 -1.79 24.80 6.00
CA SER A 18 -3.15 25.26 5.71
C SER A 18 -3.67 24.52 4.49
N VAL A 19 -4.80 23.82 4.62
CA VAL A 19 -5.37 23.00 3.54
C VAL A 19 -5.58 23.83 2.27
N THR A 20 -6.10 25.05 2.39
CA THR A 20 -6.32 25.96 1.25
C THR A 20 -5.03 26.26 0.51
N LYS A 21 -3.95 26.60 1.23
CA LYS A 21 -2.63 26.88 0.62
C LYS A 21 -2.03 25.65 -0.06
N TRP A 22 -2.23 24.47 0.50
CA TRP A 22 -1.75 23.23 -0.11
C TRP A 22 -2.48 22.94 -1.43
N ILE A 23 -3.80 23.17 -1.48
CA ILE A 23 -4.59 23.03 -2.71
C ILE A 23 -4.09 24.01 -3.78
N GLU A 24 -3.86 25.28 -3.41
CA GLU A 24 -3.33 26.29 -4.33
C GLU A 24 -1.96 25.89 -4.91
N LEU A 25 -1.04 25.41 -4.08
CA LEU A 25 0.29 24.96 -4.55
C LEU A 25 0.23 23.71 -5.44
N ILE A 26 -0.71 22.80 -5.18
CA ILE A 26 -0.94 21.65 -6.04
C ILE A 26 -1.45 22.13 -7.40
N GLN A 27 -2.45 23.01 -7.42
CA GLN A 27 -2.99 23.57 -8.66
C GLN A 27 -1.91 24.32 -9.45
N GLU A 28 -1.12 25.15 -8.78
CA GLU A 28 0.02 25.86 -9.37
C GLU A 28 0.98 24.87 -10.03
N LYS A 29 1.39 23.81 -9.32
CA LYS A 29 2.32 22.83 -9.89
C LYS A 29 1.74 22.08 -11.07
N VAL A 30 0.47 21.68 -11.01
CA VAL A 30 -0.22 21.00 -12.10
C VAL A 30 -0.27 21.89 -13.35
N LEU A 31 -0.55 23.19 -13.18
CA LEU A 31 -0.57 24.17 -14.27
C LEU A 31 0.83 24.45 -14.83
N LEU A 32 1.87 24.41 -13.99
CA LEU A 32 3.26 24.57 -14.42
C LEU A 32 3.77 23.37 -15.24
N MET A 33 3.16 22.20 -15.10
CA MET A 33 3.56 21.01 -15.87
C MET A 33 3.08 21.13 -17.31
N GLY A 34 4.03 21.27 -18.23
CA GLY A 34 3.75 21.39 -19.66
C GLY A 34 3.49 20.05 -20.33
N ALA A 35 3.03 20.10 -21.59
CA ALA A 35 2.75 18.90 -22.39
C ALA A 35 3.95 17.92 -22.46
N TRP A 36 5.16 18.46 -22.51
CA TRP A 36 6.40 17.65 -22.51
C TRP A 36 6.64 16.90 -21.20
N ASP A 37 6.36 17.52 -20.05
CA ASP A 37 6.50 16.87 -18.75
C ASP A 37 5.51 15.72 -18.62
N TRP A 38 4.26 15.94 -19.04
CA TRP A 38 3.23 14.91 -19.08
C TRP A 38 3.60 13.77 -20.02
N LEU A 39 4.10 14.08 -21.23
CA LEU A 39 4.55 13.05 -22.18
C LEU A 39 5.67 12.19 -21.59
N LYS A 40 6.65 12.81 -20.93
CA LYS A 40 7.76 12.11 -20.27
C LYS A 40 7.26 11.17 -19.18
N LEU A 41 6.29 11.61 -18.38
CA LEU A 41 5.67 10.81 -17.33
C LEU A 41 4.88 9.63 -17.91
N CYS A 42 4.08 9.87 -18.95
CA CYS A 42 3.35 8.81 -19.65
C CYS A 42 4.29 7.76 -20.24
N LYS A 43 5.40 8.20 -20.87
CA LYS A 43 6.42 7.28 -21.37
C LYS A 43 7.03 6.44 -20.25
N LYS A 44 7.38 7.06 -19.13
CA LYS A 44 7.93 6.35 -17.97
C LYS A 44 6.98 5.29 -17.43
N VAL A 45 5.67 5.55 -17.38
CA VAL A 45 4.67 4.55 -16.96
C VAL A 45 4.68 3.35 -17.91
N LYS A 46 4.63 3.60 -19.23
CA LYS A 46 4.69 2.53 -20.25
C LYS A 46 5.97 1.69 -20.14
N ASP A 47 7.11 2.33 -19.92
CA ASP A 47 8.39 1.63 -19.78
C ASP A 47 8.43 0.75 -18.53
N ILE A 48 7.80 1.20 -17.43
CA ILE A 48 7.66 0.41 -16.20
C ILE A 48 6.71 -0.77 -16.43
N GLU A 49 5.55 -0.56 -17.03
CA GLU A 49 4.59 -1.63 -17.36
C GLU A 49 5.24 -2.69 -18.25
N ALA A 50 6.01 -2.29 -19.27
CA ALA A 50 6.73 -3.23 -20.12
C ALA A 50 7.78 -4.06 -19.35
N GLN A 51 8.43 -3.48 -18.35
CA GLN A 51 9.37 -4.20 -17.48
C GLN A 51 8.64 -5.23 -16.60
N TYR A 52 7.50 -4.86 -16.03
CA TYR A 52 6.68 -5.79 -15.26
C TYR A 52 6.14 -6.92 -16.14
N ALA A 53 5.62 -6.61 -17.33
CA ALA A 53 5.16 -7.62 -18.28
C ALA A 53 6.27 -8.62 -18.67
N LYS A 54 7.52 -8.17 -18.75
CA LYS A 54 8.66 -9.06 -19.00
C LYS A 54 8.99 -9.96 -17.79
N SER A 55 8.77 -9.48 -16.58
CA SER A 55 9.08 -10.18 -15.33
C SER A 55 7.94 -11.03 -14.79
N ASP A 56 6.73 -10.89 -15.34
CA ASP A 56 5.51 -11.56 -14.89
C ASP A 56 5.71 -13.09 -14.78
N HIS A 57 6.26 -13.69 -15.84
CA HIS A 57 6.55 -15.13 -15.89
C HIS A 57 7.55 -15.61 -14.82
N VAL A 58 8.46 -14.74 -14.34
CA VAL A 58 9.42 -15.10 -13.28
C VAL A 58 8.71 -15.17 -11.94
N VAL A 59 7.75 -14.29 -11.69
CA VAL A 59 6.95 -14.29 -10.46
C VAL A 59 6.06 -15.53 -10.42
N ASP A 60 5.44 -15.90 -11.55
CA ASP A 60 4.65 -17.13 -11.67
C ASP A 60 5.49 -18.37 -11.34
N LEU A 61 6.66 -18.53 -11.97
CA LEU A 61 7.54 -19.68 -11.74
C LEU A 61 7.99 -19.81 -10.28
N VAL A 62 8.31 -18.69 -9.65
CA VAL A 62 8.69 -18.68 -8.23
C VAL A 62 7.50 -19.07 -7.35
N THR A 63 6.31 -18.57 -7.66
CA THR A 63 5.09 -18.87 -6.89
C THR A 63 4.66 -20.33 -7.05
N GLU A 64 4.77 -20.91 -8.23
CA GLU A 64 4.50 -22.34 -8.48
C GLU A 64 5.43 -23.26 -7.67
N THR A 65 6.67 -22.84 -7.42
CA THR A 65 7.63 -23.62 -6.62
C THR A 65 7.22 -23.69 -5.13
N PHE A 66 6.36 -22.79 -4.66
CA PHE A 66 5.88 -22.75 -3.27
C PHE A 66 4.47 -23.31 -3.07
N ILE A 67 3.92 -24.06 -4.04
CA ILE A 67 2.64 -24.76 -3.84
C ILE A 67 2.84 -25.84 -2.77
N ILE A 68 2.44 -25.52 -1.54
CA ILE A 68 2.31 -26.49 -0.45
C ILE A 68 1.05 -27.29 -0.74
N SER A 69 1.21 -28.57 -1.11
CA SER A 69 0.10 -29.50 -1.16
C SER A 69 -0.41 -29.72 0.26
N VAL A 70 -1.62 -29.26 0.55
CA VAL A 70 -2.41 -29.78 1.66
C VAL A 70 -2.85 -31.17 1.21
N ASP A 71 -1.94 -32.13 1.32
CA ASP A 71 -2.35 -33.53 1.35
C ASP A 71 -3.19 -33.65 2.62
N ASP A 72 -4.46 -34.05 2.46
CA ASP A 72 -5.32 -34.44 3.58
C ASP A 72 -4.70 -35.70 4.19
N SER A 73 -3.64 -35.50 4.99
CA SER A 73 -3.15 -36.50 5.92
C SER A 73 -4.15 -36.54 7.07
N ASP A 74 -5.33 -37.09 6.80
CA ASP A 74 -6.20 -37.67 7.82
C ASP A 74 -5.46 -38.90 8.38
N ASP A 75 -4.58 -38.64 9.34
CA ASP A 75 -4.16 -39.64 10.30
C ASP A 75 -5.34 -39.80 11.27
N ASP A 76 -5.97 -40.97 11.19
CA ASP A 76 -7.18 -41.34 11.92
C ASP A 76 -6.98 -41.21 13.44
N ASP A 77 -7.50 -40.14 14.06
CA ASP A 77 -7.80 -40.16 15.50
C ASP A 77 -9.30 -40.02 15.74
N ALA A 78 -9.86 -41.09 16.30
CA ALA A 78 -11.27 -41.33 16.41
C ALA A 78 -11.93 -40.55 17.56
N THR A 79 -13.18 -40.17 17.31
CA THR A 79 -14.26 -39.85 18.27
C THR A 79 -14.35 -38.42 18.81
N SER A 80 -15.35 -37.67 18.33
CA SER A 80 -16.57 -37.38 19.11
C SER A 80 -17.48 -36.48 18.30
N THR A 81 -18.55 -37.05 17.74
CA THR A 81 -19.69 -36.29 17.23
C THR A 81 -20.37 -35.56 18.40
N ASP A 82 -20.21 -34.25 18.49
CA ASP A 82 -21.23 -33.42 19.13
C ASP A 82 -21.63 -32.26 18.21
N ASP A 83 -22.91 -32.29 17.91
CA ASP A 83 -23.66 -31.51 16.95
C ASP A 83 -23.97 -30.14 17.58
N ARG A 84 -23.33 -29.06 17.10
CA ARG A 84 -23.75 -27.69 17.43
C ARG A 84 -23.64 -26.76 16.23
N SER A 85 -24.75 -26.72 15.49
CA SER A 85 -25.14 -25.60 14.62
C SER A 85 -24.84 -24.24 15.25
N SER A 86 -24.13 -23.36 14.55
CA SER A 86 -24.32 -21.91 14.67
C SER A 86 -23.85 -21.15 13.43
N PRO A 87 -24.63 -20.15 12.97
CA PRO A 87 -24.42 -19.47 11.69
C PRO A 87 -23.22 -18.51 11.73
N GLU A 88 -22.62 -18.30 10.55
CA GLU A 88 -21.59 -17.28 10.29
C GLU A 88 -21.96 -15.91 10.91
N PRO A 89 -21.10 -15.33 11.76
CA PRO A 89 -21.15 -13.91 12.04
C PRO A 89 -20.48 -13.17 10.88
N GLY A 90 -21.27 -12.38 10.15
CA GLY A 90 -20.79 -11.40 9.17
C GLY A 90 -19.77 -10.40 9.73
N PRO A 91 -19.26 -9.47 8.89
CA PRO A 91 -17.99 -8.80 9.10
C PRO A 91 -17.98 -8.00 10.40
N SER A 92 -17.15 -8.43 11.35
CA SER A 92 -16.99 -7.73 12.62
C SER A 92 -16.15 -6.47 12.41
N THR A 93 -16.82 -5.32 12.47
CA THR A 93 -16.20 -4.01 12.62
C THR A 93 -15.68 -3.88 14.05
N SER A 94 -14.51 -4.45 14.34
CA SER A 94 -13.86 -4.30 15.64
C SER A 94 -12.79 -3.23 15.58
N LYS A 95 -13.15 -2.04 16.07
CA LYS A 95 -12.21 -0.97 16.42
C LYS A 95 -11.40 -1.42 17.64
N ARG A 96 -10.09 -1.64 17.47
CA ARG A 96 -9.10 -1.49 18.55
C ARG A 96 -7.85 -0.79 18.01
N PRO A 97 -7.22 0.10 18.81
CA PRO A 97 -6.02 0.79 18.38
C PRO A 97 -4.83 -0.16 18.53
N CYS A 98 -4.29 -0.65 17.42
CA CYS A 98 -2.98 -1.30 17.43
C CYS A 98 -1.93 -0.21 17.61
N ARG A 99 -1.38 -0.14 18.81
CA ARG A 99 -0.24 0.71 19.14
C ARG A 99 1.01 -0.14 18.94
N ASP A 100 1.40 -0.32 17.68
CA ASP A 100 2.70 -0.90 17.34
C ASP A 100 3.74 0.22 17.41
N THR A 101 4.51 0.25 18.50
CA THR A 101 5.73 1.05 18.60
C THR A 101 6.73 0.53 17.57
N ILE A 102 6.85 1.23 16.45
CA ILE A 102 7.99 1.09 15.54
C ILE A 102 9.25 1.56 16.27
N GLU A 103 10.27 0.70 16.31
CA GLU A 103 11.61 1.03 16.79
C GLU A 103 12.20 2.12 15.88
N GLY A 104 12.49 3.31 16.43
CA GLY A 104 13.06 4.44 15.69
C GLY A 104 12.43 5.81 15.96
N VAL A 105 11.41 5.92 16.82
CA VAL A 105 10.85 7.23 17.21
C VAL A 105 11.62 7.80 18.40
N ILE A 106 12.31 8.92 18.17
CA ILE A 106 12.92 9.72 19.24
C ILE A 106 11.78 10.29 20.11
N PRO A 107 11.80 10.12 21.45
CA PRO A 107 10.81 10.75 22.30
C PRO A 107 11.02 12.27 22.29
N LEU A 108 9.97 13.01 21.94
CA LEU A 108 9.89 14.43 22.24
C LEU A 108 9.68 14.57 23.75
N SER A 109 10.74 14.95 24.46
CA SER A 109 10.62 15.43 25.84
C SER A 109 9.78 16.70 25.84
N ASP A 110 8.61 16.64 26.46
CA ASP A 110 7.93 17.84 26.96
C ASP A 110 8.77 18.42 28.10
N SER A 111 8.98 19.72 28.09
CA SER A 111 9.47 20.46 29.26
C SER A 111 8.62 21.70 29.40
N ASP A 112 8.00 21.81 30.57
CA ASP A 112 7.24 22.93 31.13
C ASP A 112 7.93 24.29 30.94
#